data_AF-A0A510IQL9-F1
#
_entry.id   AF-A0A510IQL9-F1
#
_cell.length_a   1.000
_cell.length_b   1.000
_cell.length_c   1.000
_cell.angle_alpha   90.00
_cell.angle_beta   90.00
_cell.angle_gamma   90.00
#
_symmetry.space_group_name_H-M   'P 1'
#
loop_
_entity.id
_entity.type
_entity.pdbx_description
1 polymer ?
#
loop_
_entity_poly.entity_id
_entity_poly.type
_entity_poly.pdbx_seq_one_letter_code
_entity_poly.pdbx_strand_id
1 'polypeptide(L)'
;MMKKADTPKVVARLLPKVLKQHGKNFIVGWHNPNRSQDEPRYEYWLTKLNRKNSGFSQIEVSEVNITYTDFWGFDHVSETLRKHIEVAMALILVTAAIIVDLRNNGDGSIDRLTRRYLFDNPSLSNSIY
;
A
#
# COMPACT_ATOMS: atom_id res chain seq x y z
N MET A 1 39.07 15.29 1.47
CA MET A 1 38.57 16.67 1.21
C MET A 1 37.04 16.64 1.21
N MET A 2 36.41 17.20 2.26
CA MET A 2 34.95 17.16 2.43
C MET A 2 34.35 18.26 1.54
N LYS A 3 33.54 17.91 0.53
CA LYS A 3 32.91 18.91 -0.35
C LYS A 3 31.94 19.75 0.49
N LYS A 4 32.18 21.06 0.58
CA LYS A 4 31.24 22.00 1.22
C LYS A 4 29.91 21.97 0.48
N ALA A 5 28.82 22.01 1.24
CA ALA A 5 27.46 21.98 0.71
C ALA A 5 26.85 23.38 0.85
N ASP A 6 27.06 24.21 -0.17
CA ASP A 6 26.75 25.65 -0.09
C ASP A 6 25.29 25.98 -0.43
N THR A 7 24.47 24.96 -0.76
CA THR A 7 23.04 25.13 -1.03
C THR A 7 22.22 23.96 -0.48
N PRO A 8 20.94 24.18 -0.11
CA PRO A 8 20.03 23.11 0.33
C PRO A 8 19.90 21.95 -0.68
N LYS A 9 19.95 22.25 -1.98
CA LYS A 9 19.94 21.24 -3.05
C LYS A 9 21.20 20.37 -3.04
N VAL A 10 22.36 20.95 -2.75
CA VAL A 10 23.61 20.21 -2.61
C VAL A 10 23.61 19.37 -1.33
N VAL A 11 23.05 19.87 -0.22
CA VAL A 11 22.85 19.10 1.01
C VAL A 11 21.98 17.88 0.75
N ALA A 12 20.80 18.04 0.14
CA ALA A 12 19.90 16.94 -0.20
C ALA A 12 20.53 15.88 -1.12
N ARG A 13 21.52 16.27 -1.94
CA ARG A 13 22.28 15.34 -2.79
C ARG A 13 23.39 14.58 -2.06
N LEU A 14 24.01 15.19 -1.05
CA LEU A 14 25.18 14.62 -0.36
C LEU A 14 24.79 13.84 0.89
N LEU A 15 23.81 14.31 1.65
CA LEU A 15 23.41 13.71 2.92
C LEU A 15 22.93 12.24 2.78
N PRO A 16 22.12 11.85 1.77
CA PRO A 16 21.77 10.45 1.57
C PRO A 16 22.96 9.53 1.35
N LYS A 17 24.09 10.02 0.80
CA LYS A 17 25.28 9.20 0.57
C LYS A 17 25.97 8.81 1.88
N VAL A 18 25.90 9.70 2.87
CA VAL A 18 26.39 9.43 4.23
C VAL A 18 25.39 8.55 4.98
N LEU A 19 24.10 8.92 4.96
CA LEU A 19 23.06 8.18 5.68
C LEU A 19 22.85 6.75 5.17
N LYS A 20 23.13 6.47 3.89
CA LYS A 20 23.08 5.10 3.34
C LYS A 20 24.06 4.13 4.01
N GLN A 21 25.11 4.62 4.67
CA GLN A 21 26.00 3.79 5.48
C GLN A 21 25.31 3.27 6.75
N HIS A 22 24.26 3.96 7.22
CA HIS A 22 23.49 3.61 8.41
C HIS A 22 22.12 2.97 8.07
N GLY A 23 21.68 3.05 6.81
CA GLY A 23 20.44 2.42 6.36
C GLY A 23 20.09 2.74 4.91
N LYS A 24 19.71 1.70 4.15
CA LYS A 24 19.40 1.84 2.70
C LYS A 24 18.16 2.71 2.40
N ASN A 25 17.29 2.88 3.39
CA ASN A 25 15.99 3.57 3.24
C ASN A 25 16.08 5.08 3.53
N PHE A 26 17.23 5.62 3.92
CA PHE A 26 17.36 7.05 4.16
C PHE A 26 17.36 7.84 2.84
N ILE A 27 16.37 8.71 2.69
CA ILE A 27 16.19 9.61 1.55
C ILE A 27 16.11 11.04 2.08
N VAL A 28 16.77 11.97 1.39
CA VAL A 28 16.69 13.41 1.69
C VAL A 28 16.30 14.12 0.40
N GLY A 29 15.18 14.83 0.43
CA GLY A 29 14.71 15.67 -0.66
C GLY A 29 14.89 17.15 -0.33
N TRP A 30 15.05 17.99 -1.34
CA TRP A 30 14.89 19.43 -1.21
C TRP A 30 13.63 19.84 -1.97
N HIS A 31 12.74 20.57 -1.29
CA HIS A 31 11.54 21.14 -1.89
C HIS A 31 11.75 22.63 -2.16
N ASN A 32 11.40 23.08 -3.37
CA ASN A 32 11.47 24.50 -3.73
C ASN A 32 10.27 25.24 -3.13
N PRO A 33 10.46 26.22 -2.21
CA PRO A 33 9.34 26.95 -1.60
C PRO A 33 8.55 27.80 -2.60
N ASN A 34 9.13 28.11 -3.76
CA ASN A 34 8.50 28.91 -4.82
C ASN A 34 7.90 28.06 -5.94
N ARG A 35 7.66 26.76 -5.70
CA ARG A 35 7.00 25.89 -6.68
C ARG A 35 5.53 26.31 -6.79
N SER A 36 5.10 26.74 -7.97
CA SER A 36 3.71 27.10 -8.27
C SER A 36 2.76 25.95 -7.91
N GLN A 37 1.59 26.27 -7.33
CA GLN A 37 0.56 25.29 -6.94
C GLN A 37 -0.07 24.53 -8.12
N ASP A 38 0.28 24.87 -9.36
CA ASP A 38 -0.35 24.37 -10.60
C ASP A 38 0.25 23.07 -11.16
N GLU A 39 1.22 22.46 -10.48
CA GLU A 39 1.53 21.06 -10.78
C GLU A 39 0.38 20.17 -10.30
N PRO A 40 -0.05 19.15 -11.08
CA PRO A 40 -1.16 18.31 -10.69
C PRO A 40 -0.89 17.73 -9.31
N ARG A 41 -1.66 18.16 -8.30
CA ARG A 41 -1.69 17.50 -7.00
C ARG A 41 -2.09 16.06 -7.27
N TYR A 42 -1.10 15.17 -7.25
CA TYR A 42 -1.33 13.74 -7.29
C TYR A 42 -2.43 13.45 -6.27
N GLU A 43 -3.56 12.92 -6.74
CA GLU A 43 -4.66 12.62 -5.84
C GLU A 43 -4.11 11.72 -4.73
N TYR A 44 -4.35 12.11 -3.48
CA TYR A 44 -3.85 11.36 -2.35
C TYR A 44 -4.34 9.91 -2.46
N TRP A 45 -3.43 8.95 -2.41
CA TRP A 45 -3.67 7.53 -2.68
C TRP A 45 -4.92 6.99 -1.94
N LEU A 46 -5.09 7.36 -0.67
CA LEU A 46 -6.26 6.96 0.11
C LEU A 46 -7.57 7.58 -0.39
N THR A 47 -7.56 8.80 -0.90
CA THR A 47 -8.75 9.43 -1.51
C THR A 47 -9.18 8.68 -2.77
N LYS A 48 -8.22 8.13 -3.52
CA LYS A 48 -8.48 7.31 -4.71
C LYS A 48 -9.03 5.94 -4.37
N LEU A 49 -8.60 5.36 -3.24
CA LEU A 49 -9.06 4.06 -2.76
C LEU A 49 -10.51 4.10 -2.25
N ASN A 50 -10.85 5.10 -1.43
CA ASN A 50 -12.20 5.24 -0.88
C ASN A 50 -13.28 5.36 -1.97
N ARG A 51 -12.98 6.06 -3.08
CA ARG A 51 -13.91 6.19 -4.21
C ARG A 51 -13.99 4.96 -5.14
N LYS A 52 -13.11 3.96 -4.99
CA LYS A 52 -12.99 2.82 -5.92
C LYS A 52 -13.06 1.47 -5.19
N ASN A 53 -14.21 1.21 -4.54
CA ASN A 53 -14.55 -0.07 -3.91
C ASN A 53 -13.47 -0.62 -2.96
N SER A 54 -12.72 0.29 -2.34
CA SER A 54 -11.67 -0.04 -1.37
C SER A 54 -10.66 -1.10 -1.87
N GLY A 55 -10.33 -1.06 -3.16
CA GLY A 55 -9.26 -1.87 -3.74
C GLY A 55 -9.68 -3.16 -4.44
N PHE A 56 -10.94 -3.58 -4.36
CA PHE A 56 -11.44 -4.73 -5.13
C PHE A 56 -11.81 -4.31 -6.55
N SER A 57 -11.17 -4.90 -7.56
CA SER A 57 -11.54 -4.71 -8.98
C SER A 57 -12.47 -5.80 -9.48
N GLN A 58 -12.22 -7.05 -9.08
CA GLN A 58 -12.82 -8.23 -9.69
C GLN A 58 -12.76 -9.40 -8.71
N ILE A 59 -13.86 -10.17 -8.65
CA ILE A 59 -13.95 -11.45 -7.94
C ILE A 59 -14.64 -12.42 -8.88
N GLU A 60 -13.96 -13.51 -9.24
CA GLU A 60 -14.48 -14.52 -10.15
C GLU A 60 -14.24 -15.92 -9.59
N VAL A 61 -15.21 -16.81 -9.80
CA VAL A 61 -15.09 -18.23 -9.47
C VAL A 61 -14.89 -18.98 -10.78
N SER A 62 -13.75 -19.65 -10.93
CA SER A 62 -13.46 -20.49 -12.10
C SER A 62 -14.31 -21.77 -12.09
N GLU A 63 -14.44 -22.42 -13.25
CA GLU A 63 -15.12 -23.72 -13.40
C GLU A 63 -14.54 -24.84 -12.51
N VAL A 64 -13.26 -24.73 -12.13
CA VAL A 64 -12.58 -25.68 -11.23
C VAL A 64 -12.67 -25.28 -9.75
N ASN A 65 -13.60 -24.41 -9.39
CA ASN A 65 -13.90 -23.96 -8.01
C ASN A 65 -12.72 -23.25 -7.31
N ILE A 66 -12.02 -22.39 -8.04
CA ILE A 66 -10.98 -21.49 -7.53
C ILE A 66 -11.50 -20.05 -7.61
N THR A 67 -11.41 -19.30 -6.52
CA THR A 67 -11.70 -17.85 -6.54
C THR A 67 -10.47 -17.07 -6.96
N TYR A 68 -10.62 -16.20 -7.97
CA TYR A 68 -9.64 -15.18 -8.33
C TYR A 68 -10.10 -13.81 -7.87
N THR A 69 -9.23 -13.08 -7.17
CA THR A 69 -9.48 -11.73 -6.69
C THR A 69 -8.39 -10.78 -7.15
N ASP A 70 -8.74 -9.77 -7.95
CA ASP A 70 -7.86 -8.65 -8.29
C ASP A 70 -7.99 -7.55 -7.23
N PHE A 71 -6.87 -7.25 -6.56
CA PHE A 71 -6.83 -6.34 -5.43
C PHE A 71 -5.70 -5.30 -5.56
N TRP A 72 -6.06 -4.04 -5.83
CA TRP A 72 -5.11 -3.00 -6.23
C TRP A 72 -4.76 -1.97 -5.13
N GLY A 73 -5.31 -2.06 -3.92
CA GLY A 73 -4.80 -1.29 -2.76
C GLY A 73 -5.64 -1.39 -1.48
N PHE A 74 -5.02 -1.13 -0.32
CA PHE A 74 -5.72 -1.22 0.97
C PHE A 74 -6.22 0.15 1.43
N ASP A 75 -7.54 0.27 1.54
CA ASP A 75 -8.22 1.46 2.07
C ASP A 75 -8.19 1.48 3.62
N HIS A 76 -8.58 2.61 4.22
CA HIS A 76 -8.92 2.64 5.63
C HIS A 76 -10.06 1.68 5.94
N VAL A 77 -10.04 1.08 7.14
CA VAL A 77 -11.08 0.17 7.62
C VAL A 77 -12.38 0.96 7.82
N SER A 78 -13.16 1.07 6.75
CA SER A 78 -14.50 1.64 6.74
C SER A 78 -15.54 0.53 6.85
N GLU A 79 -16.77 0.91 7.20
CA GLU A 79 -17.89 -0.03 7.24
C GLU A 79 -18.21 -0.59 5.84
N THR A 80 -18.02 0.23 4.81
CA THR A 80 -18.15 -0.18 3.40
C THR A 80 -17.12 -1.25 3.04
N LEU A 81 -15.86 -1.07 3.43
CA LEU A 81 -14.81 -2.08 3.20
C LEU A 81 -15.14 -3.39 3.92
N ARG A 82 -15.66 -3.35 5.17
CA ARG A 82 -16.06 -4.56 5.89
C ARG A 82 -17.10 -5.36 5.12
N LYS A 83 -18.16 -4.70 4.64
CA LYS A 83 -19.21 -5.36 3.84
C LYS A 83 -18.67 -5.96 2.55
N HIS A 84 -17.78 -5.25 1.85
CA HIS A 84 -17.15 -5.78 0.63
C HIS A 84 -16.29 -7.02 0.94
N ILE A 85 -15.53 -6.98 2.03
CA ILE A 85 -14.74 -8.15 2.47
C ILE A 85 -15.65 -9.31 2.89
N GLU A 86 -16.75 -9.07 3.60
CA GLU A 86 -17.69 -10.13 3.97
C GLU A 86 -18.29 -10.82 2.74
N VAL A 87 -18.70 -10.06 1.72
CA VAL A 87 -19.20 -10.61 0.46
C VAL A 87 -18.12 -11.41 -0.27
N ALA A 88 -16.90 -10.86 -0.37
CA ALA A 88 -15.77 -11.55 -0.97
C ALA A 88 -15.46 -12.87 -0.25
N MET A 89 -15.40 -12.84 1.09
CA MET A 89 -15.10 -14.01 1.89
C MET A 89 -16.21 -15.06 1.82
N ALA A 90 -17.49 -14.67 1.74
CA ALA A 90 -18.59 -15.60 1.54
C ALA A 90 -18.46 -16.39 0.23
N LEU A 91 -17.98 -15.76 -0.84
CA LEU A 91 -17.69 -16.43 -2.12
C LEU A 91 -16.46 -17.33 -2.00
N ILE A 92 -15.41 -16.87 -1.32
CA ILE A 92 -14.18 -17.64 -1.11
C ILE A 92 -14.44 -18.91 -0.29
N LEU A 93 -15.29 -18.84 0.74
CA LEU A 93 -15.59 -19.94 1.66
C LEU A 93 -16.17 -21.19 0.98
N VAL A 94 -16.80 -21.05 -0.19
CA VAL A 94 -17.35 -22.17 -0.95
C VAL A 94 -16.39 -22.71 -2.02
N THR A 95 -15.20 -22.10 -2.16
CA THR A 95 -14.18 -22.48 -3.13
C THR A 95 -13.06 -23.33 -2.54
N ALA A 96 -12.44 -24.16 -3.37
CA ALA A 96 -11.36 -25.07 -2.96
C ALA A 96 -10.03 -24.33 -2.75
N ALA A 97 -9.83 -23.23 -3.46
CA ALA A 97 -8.63 -22.40 -3.35
C ALA A 97 -8.92 -20.95 -3.73
N ILE A 98 -8.02 -20.05 -3.30
CA ILE A 98 -8.05 -18.64 -3.63
C ILE A 98 -6.73 -18.20 -4.27
N ILE A 99 -6.83 -17.36 -5.30
CA ILE A 99 -5.74 -16.59 -5.88
C ILE A 99 -6.01 -15.11 -5.60
N VAL A 100 -5.08 -14.45 -4.91
CA VAL A 100 -5.11 -13.00 -4.69
C VAL A 100 -4.05 -12.36 -5.58
N ASP A 101 -4.48 -11.62 -6.60
CA ASP A 101 -3.59 -10.89 -7.49
C ASP A 101 -3.26 -9.51 -6.90
N LEU A 102 -1.98 -9.32 -6.58
CA LEU A 102 -1.41 -8.08 -6.05
C LEU A 102 -0.44 -7.41 -7.04
N ARG A 103 -0.34 -7.87 -8.29
CA ARG A 103 0.64 -7.37 -9.28
C ARG A 103 0.50 -5.86 -9.56
N ASN A 104 -0.71 -5.33 -9.44
CA ASN A 104 -1.02 -3.91 -9.61
C ASN A 104 -1.34 -3.20 -8.27
N ASN A 105 -1.01 -3.83 -7.13
CA ASN A 105 -1.28 -3.25 -5.82
C ASN A 105 -0.29 -2.12 -5.51
N GLY A 106 -0.82 -0.90 -5.40
CA GLY A 106 0.00 0.33 -5.33
C GLY A 106 0.35 0.81 -3.92
N ASP A 107 0.18 -0.03 -2.88
CA ASP A 107 0.44 0.19 -1.44
C ASP A 107 -0.83 0.25 -0.56
N GLY A 108 -0.64 0.15 0.75
CA GLY A 108 -1.65 0.21 1.78
C GLY A 108 -1.39 -0.82 2.89
N SER A 109 -2.01 -0.62 4.06
CA SER A 109 -1.87 -1.56 5.16
C SER A 109 -2.74 -2.78 4.92
N ILE A 110 -2.14 -3.97 4.72
CA ILE A 110 -2.82 -5.26 4.98
C ILE A 110 -3.25 -5.20 6.44
N ASP A 111 -4.50 -4.80 6.65
CA ASP A 111 -5.05 -4.66 7.97
C ASP A 111 -5.10 -6.03 8.66
N ARG A 112 -5.22 -5.98 9.97
CA ARG A 112 -5.54 -7.11 10.83
C ARG A 112 -6.77 -7.88 10.35
N LEU A 113 -7.73 -7.23 9.67
CA LEU A 113 -8.96 -7.85 9.17
C LEU A 113 -8.70 -9.02 8.21
N THR A 114 -7.88 -8.85 7.17
CA THR A 114 -7.60 -9.92 6.20
C THR A 114 -6.89 -11.10 6.86
N ARG A 115 -6.02 -10.84 7.84
CA ARG A 115 -5.32 -11.92 8.57
C ARG A 115 -6.26 -12.78 9.40
N ARG A 116 -7.33 -12.20 9.95
CA ARG A 116 -8.37 -12.95 10.69
C ARG A 116 -9.14 -13.92 9.80
N TYR A 117 -9.22 -13.65 8.50
CA TYR A 117 -9.89 -14.51 7.54
C TYR A 117 -9.00 -15.64 7.01
N LEU A 118 -7.68 -15.49 7.09
CA LEU A 118 -6.72 -16.46 6.57
C LEU A 118 -6.11 -17.37 7.65
N PHE A 119 -6.15 -16.95 8.92
CA PHE A 119 -5.47 -17.65 10.01
C PHE A 119 -6.35 -17.73 11.25
N ASP A 120 -6.48 -18.93 11.82
CA ASP A 120 -7.23 -19.19 13.06
C ASP A 120 -6.64 -18.43 14.27
N ASN A 121 -5.32 -18.27 14.28
CA ASN A 121 -4.58 -17.50 15.28
C ASN A 121 -3.70 -16.45 14.59
N PRO A 122 -4.23 -15.24 14.31
CA PRO A 122 -3.46 -14.20 13.64
C PRO A 122 -2.38 -13.67 14.59
N SER A 123 -1.14 -14.10 14.38
CA SER A 123 0.01 -13.61 15.14
C SER A 123 0.38 -12.17 14.77
N LEU A 124 0.99 -11.44 15.71
CA LEU A 124 1.67 -10.19 15.42
C LEU A 124 2.87 -10.50 14.53
N SER A 125 2.72 -10.29 13.22
CA SER A 125 3.78 -10.54 12.25
C SER A 125 4.98 -9.59 12.43
N ASN A 126 4.80 -8.43 13.05
CA ASN A 126 5.79 -7.36 13.11
C ASN A 126 5.73 -6.64 14.47
N SER A 127 6.89 -6.25 15.01
CA SER A 127 7.00 -5.25 16.10
C SER A 127 7.51 -3.95 15.49
N ILE A 128 6.79 -2.84 15.71
CA ILE A 128 7.22 -1.51 15.29
C ILE A 128 7.94 -0.89 16.50
N TYR A 129 9.21 -0.55 16.33
CA TYR A 129 10.07 0.07 17.33
C TYR A 129 10.34 1.53 16.98
#